data_AF-A0A218PNS3-F1
#
_entry.id   AF-A0A218PNS3-F1
#
_cell.length_a   1.000
_cell.length_b   1.000
_cell.length_c   1.000
_cell.angle_alpha   90.00
_cell.angle_beta   90.00
_cell.angle_gamma   90.00
#
_symmetry.space_group_name_H-M   'P 1'
#
loop_
_entity.id
_entity.type
_entity.pdbx_description
1 polymer ?
#
loop_
_entity_poly.entity_id
_entity_poly.type
_entity_poly.pdbx_seq_one_letter_code
_entity_poly.pdbx_strand_id
1 'polypeptide(L)' 'MTMSKLKLGTLADDKPVKVSREFPATLFRDLQLYGRLLAQPGQPPIEPEKLIVPMLERFLATDREFQKARRAAS' A
#
# COMPACT_ATOMS: atom_id res chain seq x y z
N MET A 1 0.28 44.84 -0.92
CA MET A 1 0.35 43.46 -0.38
C MET A 1 -0.42 42.55 -1.33
N THR A 2 0.27 41.78 -2.17
CA THR A 2 -0.35 40.87 -3.13
C THR A 2 -0.83 39.62 -2.39
N MET A 3 -2.14 39.38 -2.37
CA MET A 3 -2.75 38.18 -1.79
C MET A 3 -2.35 36.96 -2.63
N SER A 4 -1.53 36.08 -2.07
CA SER A 4 -1.24 34.77 -2.65
C SER A 4 -2.53 33.94 -2.68
N LYS A 5 -3.15 33.82 -3.84
CA LYS A 5 -4.35 33.01 -4.06
C LYS A 5 -3.96 31.52 -3.91
N LEU A 6 -4.14 30.98 -2.72
CA LEU A 6 -4.04 29.54 -2.46
C LEU A 6 -5.09 28.84 -3.32
N LYS A 7 -4.63 28.11 -4.34
CA LYS A 7 -5.47 27.20 -5.13
C LYS A 7 -5.74 25.98 -4.26
N LEU A 8 -6.81 26.01 -3.48
CA LEU A 8 -7.35 24.81 -2.84
C LEU A 8 -7.92 23.93 -3.95
N GLY A 9 -7.12 22.99 -4.44
CA GLY A 9 -7.62 21.89 -5.25
C GLY A 9 -8.68 21.10 -4.48
N THR A 10 -9.55 20.38 -5.18
CA THR A 10 -10.50 19.45 -4.55
C THR A 10 -9.75 18.53 -3.59
N LEU A 11 -10.22 18.44 -2.33
CA LEU A 11 -9.68 17.49 -1.35
C LEU A 11 -9.66 16.10 -1.99
N ALA A 12 -8.56 15.36 -1.81
CA ALA A 12 -8.53 13.95 -2.19
C ALA A 12 -9.64 13.22 -1.42
N ASP A 13 -10.44 12.40 -2.13
CA ASP A 13 -11.39 11.52 -1.45
C ASP A 13 -10.60 10.36 -0.83
N ASP A 14 -10.28 10.47 0.45
CA ASP A 14 -9.47 9.51 1.20
C ASP A 14 -10.27 8.27 1.65
N LYS A 15 -11.44 8.00 1.04
CA LYS A 15 -12.24 6.83 1.39
C LYS A 15 -11.53 5.54 0.95
N PRO A 16 -11.55 4.49 1.79
CA PRO A 16 -11.05 3.17 1.41
C PRO A 16 -11.77 2.63 0.17
N VAL A 17 -10.99 2.12 -0.80
CA VAL A 17 -11.51 1.47 -2.01
C VAL A 17 -11.32 -0.04 -1.90
N LYS A 18 -12.40 -0.80 -2.09
CA LYS A 18 -12.34 -2.27 -2.14
C LYS A 18 -12.02 -2.74 -3.56
N VAL A 19 -11.03 -3.62 -3.67
CA VAL A 19 -10.63 -4.25 -4.94
C VAL A 19 -10.67 -5.77 -4.76
N SER A 20 -11.33 -6.48 -5.69
CA SER A 20 -11.38 -7.96 -5.72
C SER A 20 -10.57 -8.49 -6.89
N ARG A 21 -9.61 -9.39 -6.62
CA ARG A 21 -8.73 -10.03 -7.62
C ARG A 21 -8.42 -11.47 -7.23
N GLU A 22 -8.19 -12.31 -8.24
CA GLU A 22 -7.69 -13.67 -8.05
C GLU A 22 -6.17 -13.69 -7.98
N PHE A 23 -5.62 -14.59 -7.19
CA PHE A 23 -4.18 -14.80 -7.04
C PHE A 23 -3.78 -16.18 -7.57
N PRO A 24 -2.59 -16.32 -8.18
CA PRO A 24 -2.00 -17.63 -8.41
C PRO A 24 -1.94 -18.42 -7.11
N ALA A 25 -2.33 -19.70 -7.16
CA ALA A 25 -2.37 -20.54 -5.96
C ALA A 25 -0.99 -20.67 -5.28
N THR A 26 0.09 -20.65 -6.06
CA THR A 26 1.47 -20.65 -5.55
C THR A 26 1.75 -19.41 -4.71
N LEU A 27 1.43 -18.22 -5.24
CA LEU A 27 1.61 -16.95 -4.53
C LEU A 27 0.81 -16.91 -3.22
N PHE A 28 -0.43 -17.42 -3.22
CA PHE A 28 -1.22 -17.47 -1.99
C PHE A 28 -0.58 -18.37 -0.92
N ARG A 29 -0.04 -19.53 -1.29
CA ARG A 29 0.68 -20.42 -0.36
C ARG A 29 1.95 -19.76 0.19
N ASP A 30 2.68 -19.03 -0.65
CA ASP A 30 3.88 -18.29 -0.24
C ASP A 30 3.52 -17.18 0.77
N LEU A 31 2.42 -16.44 0.54
CA LEU A 31 1.93 -15.44 1.49
C LEU A 31 1.51 -16.07 2.83
N GLN A 32 0.86 -17.25 2.81
CA GLN A 32 0.54 -17.98 4.04
C GLN A 32 1.81 -18.39 4.81
N LEU A 33 2.84 -18.86 4.09
CA LEU A 33 4.11 -19.21 4.72
C LEU A 33 4.81 -17.97 5.28
N TYR A 34 4.85 -16.88 4.53
CA TYR A 34 5.42 -15.61 4.97
C TYR A 34 4.73 -15.09 6.23
N GLY A 35 3.39 -15.11 6.27
CA GLY A 35 2.61 -14.71 7.44
C GLY A 35 2.88 -15.57 8.68
N ARG A 36 3.15 -16.87 8.51
CA ARG A 36 3.61 -17.75 9.60
C ARG A 36 4.99 -17.37 10.12
N LEU A 37 5.94 -17.10 9.22
CA LEU A 37 7.32 -16.78 9.58
C LEU A 37 7.47 -15.38 10.19
N LEU A 38 6.58 -14.44 9.82
CA LEU A 38 6.59 -13.08 10.34
C LEU A 38 5.92 -12.97 11.73
N ALA A 39 5.07 -13.94 12.10
CA ALA A 39 4.41 -13.94 13.39
C ALA A 39 5.42 -14.10 14.54
N GLN A 40 5.17 -13.39 15.64
CA GLN A 40 5.98 -13.55 16.84
C GLN A 40 5.75 -14.93 17.48
N PRO A 41 6.74 -15.47 18.23
CA PRO A 41 6.56 -16.73 18.94
C PRO A 41 5.30 -16.71 19.83
N GLY A 42 4.44 -17.72 19.66
CA GLY A 42 3.18 -17.83 20.40
C GLY A 42 2.02 -17.00 19.85
N GLN A 43 2.21 -16.23 18.78
CA GLN A 43 1.14 -15.51 18.08
C GLN A 43 0.61 -16.32 16.88
N PRO A 44 -0.67 -16.15 16.52
CA PRO A 44 -1.21 -16.76 15.30
C PRO A 44 -0.53 -16.19 14.05
N PRO A 45 -0.50 -16.95 12.94
CA PRO A 45 0.01 -16.47 11.65
C PRO A 45 -0.73 -15.23 11.16
N ILE A 46 -0.01 -14.32 10.50
CA ILE A 46 -0.63 -13.16 9.85
C ILE A 46 -1.34 -13.63 8.58
N GLU A 47 -2.62 -13.27 8.44
CA GLU A 47 -3.42 -13.60 7.26
C GLU A 47 -2.88 -12.94 5.99
N PRO A 48 -2.87 -13.62 4.83
CA PRO A 48 -2.42 -13.06 3.56
C PRO A 48 -3.02 -11.70 3.22
N GLU A 49 -4.32 -11.51 3.46
CA GLU A 49 -5.02 -10.25 3.17
C GLU A 49 -4.45 -9.05 3.92
N LYS A 50 -4.01 -9.26 5.17
CA LYS A 50 -3.40 -8.23 6.02
C LYS A 50 -1.98 -7.87 5.59
N LEU A 51 -1.34 -8.71 4.77
CA LEU A 51 0.01 -8.46 4.25
C LEU A 51 -0.01 -7.63 2.96
N ILE A 52 -1.04 -7.78 2.12
CA ILE A 52 -1.07 -7.21 0.77
C ILE A 52 -0.92 -5.69 0.78
N VAL A 53 -1.77 -4.99 1.55
CA VAL A 53 -1.76 -3.52 1.61
C VAL A 53 -0.40 -2.97 2.09
N PRO A 54 0.14 -3.34 3.26
CA PRO A 54 1.41 -2.79 3.72
C PRO A 54 2.60 -3.18 2.81
N MET A 55 2.53 -4.34 2.13
CA MET A 55 3.54 -4.70 1.14
C MET A 55 3.51 -3.78 -0.09
N LEU A 56 2.32 -3.47 -0.61
CA LEU A 56 2.17 -2.54 -1.74
C LEU A 56 2.55 -1.11 -1.37
N GLU A 57 2.16 -0.64 -0.17
CA GLU A 57 2.57 0.66 0.35
C GLU A 57 4.09 0.77 0.41
N ARG A 58 4.76 -0.25 0.97
CA ARG A 58 6.22 -0.26 1.06
C ARG A 58 6.90 -0.37 -0.31
N PHE A 59 6.32 -1.13 -1.23
CA PHE A 59 6.81 -1.20 -2.60
C PHE A 59 6.78 0.18 -3.27
N LEU A 60 5.64 0.87 -3.25
CA LEU A 60 5.50 2.22 -3.83
C LEU A 60 6.37 3.26 -3.11
N ALA A 61 6.50 3.15 -1.78
CA ALA A 61 7.34 4.06 -1.00
C ALA A 61 8.84 3.94 -1.35
N THR A 62 9.29 2.77 -1.80
CA THR A 62 10.70 2.51 -2.10
C THR A 62 11.07 2.66 -3.58
N ASP A 63 10.08 2.65 -4.48
CA ASP A 63 10.28 2.91 -5.90
C ASP A 63 10.66 4.38 -6.15
N ARG A 64 11.95 4.63 -6.39
CA ARG A 64 12.49 5.98 -6.60
C ARG A 64 11.91 6.68 -7.82
N GLU A 65 11.65 5.96 -8.91
CA GLU A 65 11.14 6.56 -10.14
C GLU A 65 9.67 6.94 -9.97
N PHE A 66 8.89 6.08 -9.30
CA PHE A 66 7.54 6.44 -8.86
C PHE A 66 7.55 7.68 -7.96
N GLN A 67 8.45 7.75 -6.97
CA GLN A 67 8.55 8.89 -6.08
C GLN A 67 8.91 10.20 -6.82
N LYS A 68 9.80 10.15 -7.82
CA LYS A 68 10.12 11.31 -8.67
C LYS A 68 8.91 11.76 -9.48
N ALA A 69 8.24 10.83 -10.16
CA ALA A 69 7.05 11.13 -10.97
C ALA A 69 5.92 11.72 -10.12
N ARG A 70 5.67 11.15 -8.94
CA ARG A 70 4.65 11.64 -7.99
C ARG A 70 4.91 13.09 -7.56
N ARG A 71 6.16 13.45 -7.27
CA ARG A 71 6.55 14.82 -6.91
C ARG A 71 6.41 15.81 -8.06
N ALA A 72 6.63 15.38 -9.30
CA ALA A 72 6.43 16.23 -10.48
C ALA A 72 4.94 16.44 -10.82
N ALA A 73 4.08 15.51 -10.41
CA ALA A 73 2.63 15.55 -10.63
C ALA A 73 1.84 16.27 -9.51
N SER A 74 2.48 16.53 -8.36
CA SER A 74 1.90 17.26 -7.22
C SER A 74 2.16 18.75 -7.33
#